data_AF-A0A7C3MJ91-F1
#
_entry.id   AF-A0A7C3MJ91-F1
#
_cell.length_a   1.000
_cell.length_b   1.000
_cell.length_c   1.000
_cell.angle_alpha   90.00
_cell.angle_beta   90.00
_cell.angle_gamma   90.00
#
_symmetry.space_group_name_H-M   'P 1'
#
loop_
_entity.id
_entity.type
_entity.pdbx_description
1 polymer ?
#
loop_
_entity_poly.entity_id
_entity_poly.type
_entity_poly.pdbx_seq_one_letter_code
_entity_poly.pdbx_strand_id
1 'polypeptide(L)'
;MTDSRRRNSKSVRKPAKPVPTLESIPERGLKIGEAARLLGVEPYVLRFWETQFPVLKPRHTRSRHRFYHARDIATLQVIKRLLHAEGFTIAGANKYIRQHGIDALAHAGEAAQKPTVKDKAESPDGHPPEDSSKARQVLQQVRRELESLHKLLAS
;
A
#
# COMPACT_ATOMS: atom_id res chain seq x y z
N MET A 1 -13.43 -11.62 44.41
CA MET A 1 -13.92 -12.58 43.41
C MET A 1 -14.01 -11.91 42.05
N THR A 2 -13.06 -12.20 41.18
CA THR A 2 -13.21 -12.10 39.72
C THR A 2 -14.29 -13.06 39.25
N ASP A 3 -15.10 -12.69 38.26
CA ASP A 3 -15.27 -13.47 37.01
C ASP A 3 -16.43 -12.93 36.13
N SER A 4 -16.19 -13.02 34.83
CA SER A 4 -17.19 -13.14 33.75
C SER A 4 -18.26 -12.07 33.53
N ARG A 5 -18.09 -11.32 32.43
CA ARG A 5 -18.69 -11.77 31.16
C ARG A 5 -18.11 -11.02 29.96
N ARG A 6 -17.24 -11.73 29.27
CA ARG A 6 -16.91 -11.58 27.86
C ARG A 6 -18.21 -11.48 27.04
N ARG A 7 -18.48 -10.34 26.41
CA ARG A 7 -19.44 -10.25 25.30
C ARG A 7 -18.71 -9.86 24.04
N ASN A 8 -18.09 -10.86 23.43
CA ASN A 8 -17.66 -10.78 22.04
C ASN A 8 -18.89 -11.00 21.15
N SER A 9 -19.61 -9.93 20.82
CA SER A 9 -20.77 -9.99 19.92
C SER A 9 -20.32 -9.73 18.48
N LYS A 10 -20.13 -10.85 17.75
CA LYS A 10 -20.47 -11.04 16.33
C LYS A 10 -20.24 -9.82 15.43
N SER A 11 -19.07 -9.78 14.78
CA SER A 11 -18.89 -8.98 13.56
C SER A 11 -19.79 -9.55 12.47
N VAL A 12 -20.97 -8.94 12.30
CA VAL A 12 -21.89 -9.25 11.21
C VAL A 12 -21.14 -8.97 9.91
N ARG A 13 -20.88 -10.01 9.11
CA ARG A 13 -20.34 -9.88 7.76
C ARG A 13 -21.36 -9.09 6.93
N LYS A 14 -21.19 -7.77 6.90
CA LYS A 14 -21.97 -6.84 6.08
C LYS A 14 -21.95 -7.36 4.63
N PRO A 15 -23.09 -7.44 3.93
CA PRO A 15 -23.11 -7.99 2.57
C PRO A 15 -22.13 -7.21 1.69
N ALA A 16 -21.34 -7.96 0.92
CA ALA A 16 -20.38 -7.38 -0.02
C ALA A 16 -21.16 -6.54 -1.03
N LYS A 17 -21.01 -5.22 -0.97
CA LYS A 17 -21.51 -4.34 -2.02
C LYS A 17 -20.90 -4.81 -3.35
N PRO A 18 -21.65 -4.79 -4.47
CA PRO A 18 -21.12 -5.15 -5.77
C PRO A 18 -19.84 -4.35 -6.01
N VAL A 19 -18.78 -5.04 -6.44
CA VAL A 19 -17.51 -4.41 -6.78
C VAL A 19 -17.79 -3.47 -7.95
N PRO A 20 -17.44 -2.17 -7.84
CA PRO A 20 -17.61 -1.28 -8.98
C PRO A 20 -16.71 -1.75 -10.12
N THR A 21 -17.32 -1.99 -11.27
CA THR A 21 -16.62 -2.31 -12.51
C THR A 21 -16.03 -1.03 -13.11
N LEU A 22 -14.88 -1.14 -13.78
CA LEU A 22 -14.18 -0.02 -14.41
C LEU A 22 -15.06 0.78 -15.40
N GLU A 23 -16.05 0.14 -15.99
CA GLU A 23 -16.98 0.74 -16.97
C GLU A 23 -17.99 1.72 -16.36
N SER A 24 -18.14 1.75 -15.02
CA SER A 24 -19.14 2.59 -14.37
C SER A 24 -18.58 3.32 -13.14
N ILE A 25 -17.53 4.11 -13.31
CA ILE A 25 -17.10 5.04 -12.25
C ILE A 25 -18.13 6.17 -12.16
N PRO A 26 -18.86 6.32 -11.04
CA PRO A 26 -19.90 7.33 -10.95
C PRO A 26 -19.27 8.73 -10.88
N GLU A 27 -19.97 9.76 -11.35
CA GLU A 27 -19.47 11.14 -11.33
C GLU A 27 -19.10 11.62 -9.92
N ARG A 28 -19.82 11.14 -8.89
CA ARG A 28 -19.53 11.40 -7.48
C ARG A 28 -18.15 10.89 -7.00
N GLY A 29 -17.49 10.03 -7.79
CA GLY A 29 -16.25 9.34 -7.42
C GLY A 29 -16.47 8.15 -6.48
N LEU A 30 -15.47 7.29 -6.37
CA LEU A 30 -15.46 6.10 -5.52
C LEU A 30 -14.91 6.42 -4.14
N LYS A 31 -15.50 5.82 -3.10
CA LYS A 31 -14.90 5.86 -1.74
C LYS A 31 -13.64 4.99 -1.70
N ILE A 32 -12.76 5.22 -0.73
CA ILE A 32 -11.52 4.43 -0.59
C ILE A 32 -11.73 2.92 -0.60
N GLY A 33 -12.77 2.41 0.09
CA GLY A 33 -13.07 0.99 0.08
C GLY A 33 -13.59 0.48 -1.27
N GLU A 34 -14.26 1.33 -2.05
CA GLU A 34 -14.74 1.01 -3.40
C GLU A 34 -13.57 1.00 -4.39
N ALA A 35 -12.70 2.02 -4.35
CA ALA A 35 -11.48 2.10 -5.16
C ALA A 35 -10.52 0.93 -4.85
N ALA A 36 -10.33 0.61 -3.57
CA ALA A 36 -9.51 -0.51 -3.11
C ALA A 36 -9.98 -1.84 -3.70
N ARG A 37 -11.30 -2.11 -3.64
CA ARG A 37 -11.89 -3.32 -4.25
C ARG A 37 -11.72 -3.35 -5.77
N LEU A 38 -11.95 -2.23 -6.44
CA LEU A 38 -11.78 -2.13 -7.90
C LEU A 38 -10.33 -2.40 -8.32
N LEU A 39 -9.36 -1.90 -7.56
CA LEU A 39 -7.93 -2.09 -7.83
C LEU A 39 -7.39 -3.42 -7.28
N GLY A 40 -8.16 -4.17 -6.50
CA GLY A 40 -7.71 -5.39 -5.83
C GLY A 40 -6.56 -5.15 -4.84
N VAL A 41 -6.57 -4.02 -4.14
CA VAL A 41 -5.59 -3.67 -3.10
C VAL A 41 -6.30 -3.33 -1.80
N GLU A 42 -5.57 -3.34 -0.69
CA GLU A 42 -6.14 -2.98 0.61
C GLU A 42 -6.31 -1.45 0.78
N PRO A 43 -7.32 -0.98 1.52
CA PRO A 43 -7.53 0.45 1.72
C PRO A 43 -6.35 1.18 2.36
N TYR A 44 -5.55 0.53 3.20
CA TYR A 44 -4.37 1.17 3.79
C TYR A 44 -3.26 1.41 2.76
N VAL A 45 -3.16 0.55 1.73
CA VAL A 45 -2.20 0.71 0.63
C VAL A 45 -2.52 1.97 -0.17
N LEU A 46 -3.80 2.23 -0.46
CA LEU A 46 -4.21 3.48 -1.12
C LEU A 46 -3.86 4.71 -0.28
N ARG A 47 -4.06 4.67 1.04
CA ARG A 47 -3.67 5.78 1.93
C ARG A 47 -2.16 6.01 1.90
N PHE A 48 -1.40 4.93 1.86
CA PHE A 48 0.05 5.02 1.79
C PHE A 48 0.49 5.57 0.43
N TRP A 49 -0.08 5.11 -0.67
CA TRP A 49 0.22 5.67 -1.99
C TRP A 49 -0.11 7.16 -2.10
N GLU A 50 -1.19 7.65 -1.47
CA GLU A 50 -1.47 9.09 -1.39
C GLU A 50 -0.34 9.90 -0.73
N THR A 51 0.36 9.34 0.26
CA THR A 51 1.48 10.04 0.90
C THR A 51 2.75 9.98 0.05
N GLN A 52 2.91 8.91 -0.73
CA GLN A 52 4.11 8.68 -1.51
C GLN A 52 4.09 9.32 -2.89
N PHE A 53 2.91 9.45 -3.52
CA PHE A 53 2.78 9.94 -4.89
C PHE A 53 2.08 11.31 -4.92
N PRO A 54 2.83 12.43 -5.02
CA PRO A 54 2.23 13.77 -5.02
C PRO A 54 1.27 14.04 -6.17
N VAL A 55 1.35 13.24 -7.24
CA VAL A 55 0.43 13.31 -8.40
C VAL A 55 -0.97 12.79 -8.06
N LEU A 56 -1.10 11.94 -7.05
CA LEU A 56 -2.36 11.36 -6.60
C LEU A 56 -2.99 12.27 -5.54
N LYS A 57 -3.96 13.09 -5.94
CA LYS A 57 -4.64 14.04 -5.06
C LYS A 57 -6.16 13.80 -5.10
N PRO A 58 -6.67 12.76 -4.41
CA PRO A 58 -8.10 12.50 -4.37
C PRO A 58 -8.84 13.70 -3.79
N ARG A 59 -10.02 14.01 -4.34
CA ARG A 59 -10.81 15.13 -3.85
C ARG A 59 -11.36 14.83 -2.45
N HIS A 60 -11.19 15.78 -1.56
CA HIS A 60 -11.80 15.73 -0.24
C HIS A 60 -13.15 16.44 -0.26
N THR A 61 -14.17 15.82 0.32
CA THR A 61 -15.41 16.52 0.64
C THR A 61 -15.21 17.45 1.84
N ARG A 62 -16.14 18.38 2.07
CA ARG A 62 -16.20 19.23 3.29
C ARG A 62 -16.14 18.41 4.58
N SER A 63 -16.63 17.17 4.55
CA SER A 63 -16.63 16.21 5.66
C SER A 63 -15.36 15.34 5.73
N ARG A 64 -14.24 15.72 5.09
CA ARG A 64 -12.93 15.05 5.17
C ARG A 64 -12.88 13.61 4.59
N HIS A 65 -13.92 13.15 3.91
CA HIS A 65 -13.89 11.88 3.16
C HIS A 65 -13.20 12.05 1.80
N ARG A 66 -12.47 11.00 1.38
CA ARG A 66 -11.78 10.96 0.08
C ARG A 66 -12.66 10.30 -0.97
N PHE A 67 -12.71 10.92 -2.13
CA PHE A 67 -13.35 10.38 -3.32
C PHE A 67 -12.33 10.32 -4.46
N TYR A 68 -12.25 9.16 -5.10
CA TYR A 68 -11.40 8.89 -6.25
C TYR A 68 -12.25 8.97 -7.51
N HIS A 69 -11.97 9.94 -8.37
CA HIS A 69 -12.61 10.06 -9.66
C HIS A 69 -11.91 9.18 -10.70
N ALA A 70 -12.47 9.11 -11.92
CA ALA A 70 -11.90 8.31 -13.01
C ALA A 70 -10.41 8.59 -13.24
N ARG A 71 -9.98 9.85 -13.20
CA ARG A 71 -8.57 10.24 -13.33
C ARG A 71 -7.69 9.70 -12.20
N ASP A 72 -8.18 9.72 -10.96
CA ASP A 72 -7.46 9.18 -9.81
C ASP A 72 -7.33 7.66 -9.93
N ILE A 73 -8.37 6.98 -10.39
CA ILE A 73 -8.35 5.53 -10.64
C ILE A 73 -7.37 5.17 -11.75
N ALA A 74 -7.32 5.92 -12.85
CA ALA A 74 -6.34 5.72 -13.91
C ALA A 74 -4.90 5.89 -13.40
N THR A 75 -4.67 6.93 -12.59
CA THR A 75 -3.37 7.16 -11.94
C THR A 75 -2.98 5.99 -11.03
N LEU A 76 -3.92 5.50 -10.23
CA LEU A 76 -3.72 4.36 -9.34
C LEU A 76 -3.43 3.06 -10.10
N GLN A 77 -4.02 2.86 -11.27
CA GLN A 77 -3.70 1.71 -12.13
C GLN A 77 -2.26 1.76 -12.63
N VAL A 78 -1.79 2.93 -13.07
CA VAL A 78 -0.39 3.11 -13.47
C VAL A 78 0.55 2.83 -12.30
N ILE A 79 0.29 3.42 -11.13
CA ILE A 79 1.09 3.16 -9.92
C ILE A 79 1.11 1.67 -9.60
N LYS A 80 -0.05 1.00 -9.59
CA LYS A 80 -0.14 -0.44 -9.33
C LYS A 80 0.69 -1.24 -10.33
N ARG A 81 0.62 -0.92 -11.62
CA ARG A 81 1.40 -1.59 -12.67
C ARG A 81 2.90 -1.43 -12.43
N LEU A 82 3.35 -0.20 -12.19
CA LEU A 82 4.77 0.09 -11.93
C LEU A 82 5.30 -0.70 -10.73
N LEU A 83 4.56 -0.72 -9.62
CA LEU A 83 5.01 -1.37 -8.40
C LEU A 83 4.91 -2.90 -8.45
N HIS A 84 3.80 -3.45 -8.95
CA HIS A 84 3.53 -4.89 -8.86
C HIS A 84 3.87 -5.68 -10.14
N ALA A 85 3.68 -5.09 -11.32
CA ALA A 85 3.96 -5.79 -12.58
C ALA A 85 5.38 -5.53 -13.07
N GLU A 86 5.85 -4.29 -12.94
CA GLU A 86 7.17 -3.87 -13.43
C GLU A 86 8.25 -3.89 -12.33
N GLY A 87 7.87 -3.98 -11.05
CA GLY A 87 8.80 -4.16 -9.93
C GLY A 87 9.55 -2.89 -9.54
N PHE A 88 9.04 -1.71 -9.89
CA PHE A 88 9.64 -0.44 -9.45
C PHE A 88 9.53 -0.29 -7.93
N THR A 89 10.57 0.30 -7.34
CA THR A 89 10.46 0.88 -5.99
C THR A 89 9.58 2.12 -6.01
N ILE A 90 9.09 2.56 -4.85
CA ILE A 90 8.27 3.77 -4.74
C ILE A 90 9.00 5.01 -5.29
N ALA A 91 10.29 5.15 -4.98
CA ALA A 91 11.12 6.23 -5.49
C ALA A 91 11.33 6.13 -7.01
N GLY A 92 11.58 4.92 -7.52
CA GLY A 92 11.73 4.65 -8.95
C GLY A 92 10.45 4.97 -9.73
N ALA A 93 9.30 4.51 -9.24
CA ALA A 93 8.00 4.78 -9.84
C ALA A 93 7.69 6.28 -9.86
N ASN A 94 7.99 7.01 -8.77
CA ASN A 94 7.83 8.47 -8.72
C ASN A 94 8.68 9.17 -9.80
N LYS A 95 9.96 8.80 -9.91
CA LYS A 95 10.87 9.37 -10.91
C LYS A 95 10.37 9.06 -12.33
N TYR A 96 9.94 7.82 -12.56
CA TYR A 96 9.44 7.37 -13.85
C TYR A 96 8.16 8.13 -14.27
N ILE A 97 7.21 8.29 -13.35
CA ILE A 97 5.98 9.07 -13.59
C ILE A 97 6.30 10.54 -13.88
N ARG A 98 7.27 11.15 -13.18
CA ARG A 98 7.67 12.54 -13.43
C ARG A 98 8.31 12.73 -14.80
N GLN A 99 9.05 11.74 -15.30
CA GLN A 99 9.74 11.81 -16.59
C GLN A 99 8.79 11.62 -17.78
N HIS A 100 7.85 10.68 -17.68
CA HIS A 100 7.00 10.30 -18.82
C HIS A 100 5.61 10.93 -18.76
N GLY A 101 5.19 11.43 -17.60
CA GLY A 101 3.84 11.96 -17.38
C GLY A 101 2.81 10.84 -17.17
N ILE A 102 1.82 11.09 -16.32
CA ILE A 102 0.83 10.07 -15.97
C ILE A 102 -0.10 9.72 -17.13
N ASP A 103 -0.47 10.71 -17.94
CA ASP A 103 -1.43 10.55 -19.04
C ASP A 103 -0.80 9.68 -20.16
N ALA A 104 0.46 9.92 -20.51
CA ALA A 104 1.19 9.07 -21.46
C ALA A 104 1.35 7.62 -20.95
N LEU A 105 1.65 7.44 -19.66
CA LEU A 105 1.79 6.12 -19.05
C LEU A 105 0.46 5.35 -18.93
N ALA A 106 -0.67 6.06 -18.87
CA ALA A 106 -2.00 5.44 -18.91
C ALA A 106 -2.29 4.87 -20.30
N HIS A 107 -1.93 5.58 -21.37
CA HIS A 107 -2.13 5.14 -22.75
C HIS A 107 -1.08 4.12 -23.24
N ALA A 108 0.15 4.18 -22.73
CA ALA A 108 1.24 3.28 -23.14
C ALA A 108 1.07 1.83 -22.66
N GLY A 109 0.17 1.59 -21.70
CA GLY A 109 -0.06 0.26 -21.10
C GLY A 109 -0.60 -0.80 -22.07
N GLU A 110 -0.98 -0.41 -23.28
CA GLU A 110 -1.60 -1.30 -24.28
C GLU A 110 -0.66 -1.69 -25.43
N ALA A 111 0.53 -1.08 -25.57
CA ALA A 111 1.31 -1.19 -26.82
C ALA A 111 2.83 -1.48 -26.73
N ALA A 112 3.52 -1.57 -25.57
CA ALA A 112 4.98 -1.68 -25.63
C ALA A 112 5.65 -2.54 -24.55
N GLN A 113 6.54 -3.42 -25.03
CA GLN A 113 7.49 -4.28 -24.33
C GLN A 113 8.32 -3.58 -23.23
N LYS A 114 8.68 -4.38 -22.22
CA LYS A 114 9.61 -4.12 -21.12
C LYS A 114 10.85 -3.31 -21.54
N PRO A 115 11.06 -2.09 -21.01
CA PRO A 115 12.40 -1.57 -20.85
C PRO A 115 12.99 -2.17 -19.57
N THR A 116 13.90 -3.14 -19.74
CA THR A 116 14.80 -3.62 -18.69
C THR A 116 15.75 -2.50 -18.29
N VAL A 117 15.34 -1.65 -17.33
CA VAL A 117 16.26 -0.75 -16.63
C VAL A 117 16.62 -1.41 -15.30
N LYS A 118 17.89 -1.78 -15.19
CA LYS A 118 18.52 -2.41 -14.02
C LYS A 118 18.48 -1.45 -12.82
N ASP A 119 17.40 -1.47 -12.05
CA ASP A 119 17.45 -1.24 -10.61
C ASP A 119 16.85 -2.49 -9.96
N LYS A 120 17.65 -3.56 -9.94
CA LYS A 120 17.32 -4.80 -9.25
C LYS A 120 17.37 -4.54 -7.74
N ALA A 121 16.32 -3.93 -7.20
CA ALA A 121 16.04 -3.95 -5.78
C ALA A 121 15.30 -5.26 -5.49
N GLU A 122 16.13 -6.28 -5.21
CA GLU A 122 15.76 -7.48 -4.48
C GLU A 122 14.79 -7.13 -3.35
N SER A 123 13.52 -7.52 -3.46
CA SER A 123 12.55 -7.35 -2.39
C SER A 123 12.36 -8.69 -1.67
N PRO A 124 12.87 -8.81 -0.45
CA PRO A 124 12.14 -9.45 0.63
C PRO A 124 11.75 -8.34 1.61
N ASP A 125 10.80 -7.46 1.27
CA ASP A 125 10.34 -6.43 2.22
C ASP A 125 8.87 -6.05 1.92
N GLY A 126 7.93 -6.13 2.86
CA GLY A 126 8.11 -6.28 4.29
C GLY A 126 8.76 -5.06 4.96
N HIS A 127 8.61 -3.86 4.38
CA HIS A 127 8.91 -2.53 4.97
C HIS A 127 9.91 -2.49 6.15
N PRO A 128 11.13 -1.97 5.93
CA PRO A 128 11.91 -1.35 6.99
C PRO A 128 12.11 0.15 6.69
N PRO A 129 11.65 1.07 7.55
CA PRO A 129 12.15 2.43 7.56
C PRO A 129 13.57 2.46 8.16
N GLU A 130 14.31 3.55 7.92
CA GLU A 130 15.74 3.74 8.25
C GLU A 130 16.10 3.66 9.75
N ASP A 131 15.16 3.33 10.64
CA ASP A 131 15.39 2.92 12.03
C ASP A 131 15.96 1.49 12.17
N SER A 132 16.07 0.75 11.06
CA SER A 132 16.42 -0.67 11.04
C SER A 132 17.81 -0.99 11.62
N SER A 133 18.77 -0.07 11.55
CA SER A 133 20.09 -0.30 12.16
C SER A 133 20.01 -0.27 13.70
N LYS A 134 19.30 0.72 14.26
CA LYS A 134 19.11 0.83 15.71
C LYS A 134 18.21 -0.30 16.22
N ALA A 135 17.13 -0.61 15.51
CA ALA A 135 16.25 -1.72 15.84
C ALA A 135 17.00 -3.07 15.83
N ARG A 136 17.85 -3.32 14.83
CA ARG A 136 18.71 -4.51 14.78
C ARG A 136 19.72 -4.55 15.92
N GLN A 137 20.33 -3.42 16.28
CA GLN A 137 21.24 -3.34 17.43
C GLN A 137 20.53 -3.67 18.74
N VAL A 138 19.35 -3.10 18.99
CA VAL A 138 18.55 -3.37 20.19
C VAL A 138 18.17 -4.86 20.26
N LEU A 139 17.75 -5.46 19.14
CA LEU A 139 17.42 -6.88 19.11
C LEU A 139 18.63 -7.78 19.34
N GLN A 140 19.79 -7.43 18.78
CA GLN A 140 21.04 -8.16 19.03
C GLN A 140 21.47 -8.05 20.49
N GLN A 141 21.25 -6.90 21.12
CA GLN A 141 21.55 -6.68 22.53
C GLN A 141 20.65 -7.53 23.42
N VAL A 142 19.33 -7.49 23.21
CA VAL A 142 18.36 -8.33 23.95
C VAL A 142 18.67 -9.82 23.77
N ARG A 143 19.07 -10.26 22.58
CA ARG A 143 19.44 -11.67 22.33
C ARG A 143 20.63 -12.10 23.19
N ARG A 144 21.67 -11.27 23.28
CA ARG A 144 22.88 -11.57 24.08
C ARG A 144 22.56 -11.64 25.58
N GLU A 145 21.69 -10.77 26.06
CA GLU A 145 21.24 -10.76 27.46
C GLU A 145 20.43 -12.01 27.80
N LEU A 146 19.56 -12.47 26.90
CA LEU A 146 18.84 -13.72 27.09
C LEU A 146 19.77 -14.94 27.06
N GLU A 147 20.76 -14.96 26.17
CA GLU A 147 21.76 -16.02 26.10
C GLU A 147 22.64 -16.07 27.36
N SER A 148 22.98 -14.91 27.97
CA SER A 148 23.75 -14.88 29.21
C SER A 148 22.94 -15.36 30.41
N LEU A 149 21.67 -14.97 30.51
CA LEU A 149 20.77 -15.45 31.56
C LEU A 149 20.51 -16.97 31.43
N HIS A 150 20.35 -17.47 30.21
CA HIS A 150 20.20 -18.91 29.97
C HIS A 150 21.45 -19.68 30.43
N LYS A 151 22.67 -19.16 30.15
CA LYS A 151 23.91 -19.79 30.63
C LYS A 151 24.06 -19.76 32.14
N LEU A 152 23.54 -18.75 32.82
CA LEU A 152 23.57 -18.64 34.29
C LEU A 152 22.55 -19.56 34.97
N LEU A 153 21.42 -19.83 34.33
CA LEU A 153 20.41 -20.77 34.84
C LEU A 153 20.68 -22.22 34.46
N ALA A 154 21.55 -22.46 33.49
CA ALA A 154 21.99 -23.79 33.05
C ALA A 154 23.30 -24.26 33.74
N SER A 155 23.81 -23.49 34.71
CA SER A 155 24.92 -23.83 35.60
C SER A 155 24.42 -23.98 37.03
#